data_AF-A0A3D3YUA0-F1
#
_entry.id   AF-A0A3D3YUA0-F1
#
_cell.length_a   1.000
_cell.length_b   1.000
_cell.length_c   1.000
_cell.angle_alpha   90.00
_cell.angle_beta   90.00
_cell.angle_gamma   90.00
#
_symmetry.space_group_name_H-M   'P 1'
#
loop_
_entity.id
_entity.type
_entity.pdbx_description
1 polymer ?
#
loop_
_entity_poly.entity_id
_entity_poly.type
_entity_poly.pdbx_seq_one_letter_code
_entity_poly.pdbx_strand_id
1 'polypeptide(L)'
;LFGLLAVVLATGGAAFALGDGWVRWVVVAHGAAGLGLLVLAPWKRVIVRRGMRREREATGASVVFGVLVVIAVAAGIGHATGVLRSIGGFTAMQLHVTAALASIPFLAWHVRTRPVRPRRTDLSRRALLRAGAVAGGSFA
;
A
#
# COMPACT_ATOMS: atom_id res chain seq x y z
N LEU A 1 -4.26 -1.93 5.56
CA LEU A 1 -3.48 -2.21 4.33
C LEU A 1 -4.20 -1.76 3.07
N PHE A 2 -5.30 -2.38 2.61
CA PHE A 2 -5.94 -1.98 1.34
C PHE A 2 -6.39 -0.51 1.33
N GLY A 3 -6.94 0.01 2.43
CA GLY A 3 -7.24 1.44 2.56
C GLY A 3 -6.00 2.34 2.43
N LEU A 4 -4.88 1.97 3.08
CA LEU A 4 -3.61 2.71 2.92
C LEU A 4 -3.09 2.62 1.49
N LEU A 5 -3.22 1.47 0.84
CA LEU A 5 -2.77 1.29 -0.53
C LEU A 5 -3.60 2.14 -1.51
N ALA A 6 -4.90 2.26 -1.27
CA ALA A 6 -5.76 3.19 -2.01
C ALA A 6 -5.34 4.66 -1.77
N VAL A 7 -5.05 5.04 -0.52
CA VAL A 7 -4.54 6.39 -0.20
C VAL A 7 -3.22 6.67 -0.90
N VAL A 8 -2.26 5.73 -0.88
CA VAL A 8 -0.96 5.88 -1.57
C VAL A 8 -1.15 6.05 -3.08
N LEU A 9 -2.02 5.24 -3.71
CA LEU A 9 -2.30 5.36 -5.15
C LEU A 9 -2.97 6.69 -5.49
N ALA A 10 -3.97 7.11 -4.71
CA ALA A 10 -4.68 8.36 -4.93
C ALA A 10 -3.77 9.59 -4.75
N THR A 11 -2.99 9.62 -3.66
CA THR A 11 -2.05 10.71 -3.38
C THR A 11 -0.89 10.73 -4.38
N GLY A 12 -0.41 9.57 -4.85
CA GLY A 12 0.62 9.48 -5.87
C GLY A 12 0.14 10.02 -7.22
N GLY A 13 -1.08 9.66 -7.63
CA GLY A 13 -1.71 10.21 -8.84
C GLY A 13 -1.96 11.71 -8.73
N ALA A 14 -2.45 12.18 -7.58
CA ALA A 14 -2.67 13.60 -7.33
C ALA A 14 -1.36 14.41 -7.35
N ALA A 15 -0.29 13.91 -6.74
CA ALA A 15 1.03 14.56 -6.76
C ALA A 15 1.61 14.66 -8.19
N PHE A 16 1.28 13.72 -9.07
CA PHE A 16 1.69 13.75 -10.47
C PHE A 16 0.87 14.74 -11.31
N ALA A 17 -0.39 14.98 -10.94
CA ALA A 17 -1.31 15.87 -11.66
C ALA A 17 -1.23 17.34 -11.21
N LEU A 18 -0.82 17.59 -9.96
CA LEU A 18 -0.71 18.93 -9.40
C LEU A 18 0.67 19.53 -9.71
N GLY A 19 0.70 20.83 -10.03
CA GLY A 19 1.94 21.58 -10.34
C GLY A 19 2.16 22.82 -9.46
N ASP A 20 1.34 23.01 -8.42
CA ASP A 20 1.37 24.20 -7.56
C ASP A 20 1.92 23.90 -6.15
N GLY A 21 1.91 24.90 -5.27
CA GLY A 21 2.47 24.81 -3.92
C GLY A 21 1.85 23.73 -3.01
N TRP A 22 0.66 23.19 -3.35
CA TRP A 22 0.01 22.12 -2.57
C TRP A 22 0.65 20.75 -2.77
N VAL A 23 1.41 20.55 -3.85
CA VAL A 23 2.13 19.28 -4.15
C VAL A 23 2.93 18.79 -2.96
N ARG A 24 3.60 19.69 -2.23
CA ARG A 24 4.44 19.31 -1.09
C ARG A 24 3.66 18.53 -0.04
N TRP A 25 2.46 18.98 0.30
CA TRP A 25 1.62 18.33 1.31
C TRP A 25 1.09 16.98 0.82
N VAL A 26 0.74 16.88 -0.47
CA VAL A 26 0.30 15.63 -1.08
C VAL A 26 1.44 14.59 -1.08
N VAL A 27 2.68 15.01 -1.40
CA VAL A 27 3.86 14.15 -1.37
C VAL A 27 4.19 13.68 0.06
N VAL A 28 4.08 14.57 1.06
CA VAL A 28 4.27 14.20 2.48
C VAL A 28 3.23 13.16 2.90
N ALA A 29 1.95 13.39 2.56
CA ALA A 29 0.87 12.44 2.86
C ALA A 29 1.09 11.08 2.17
N HIS A 30 1.54 11.09 0.91
CA HIS A 30 1.90 9.90 0.16
C HIS A 30 3.03 9.11 0.84
N GLY A 31 4.12 9.80 1.20
CA GLY A 31 5.26 9.20 1.90
C GLY A 31 4.86 8.59 3.25
N ALA A 32 4.09 9.33 4.06
CA ALA A 32 3.59 8.85 5.35
C ALA A 32 2.70 7.60 5.20
N ALA A 33 1.78 7.59 4.22
CA ALA A 33 0.95 6.44 3.94
C ALA A 33 1.76 5.22 3.45
N GLY A 34 2.79 5.45 2.64
CA GLY A 34 3.75 4.44 2.20
C GLY A 34 4.52 3.82 3.37
N LEU A 35 5.02 4.62 4.30
CA LEU A 35 5.65 4.14 5.54
C LEU A 35 4.67 3.33 6.40
N GLY A 36 3.40 3.76 6.47
CA GLY A 36 2.34 3.00 7.13
C GLY A 36 2.13 1.59 6.54
N LEU A 37 2.33 1.41 5.22
CA LEU A 37 2.30 0.07 4.61
C LEU A 37 3.44 -0.81 5.13
N LEU A 38 4.64 -0.25 5.30
CA LEU A 38 5.81 -0.97 5.84
C LEU A 38 5.60 -1.39 7.28
N VAL A 39 5.06 -0.52 8.13
CA VAL A 39 4.75 -0.83 9.54
C VAL A 39 3.76 -2.00 9.64
N LEU A 40 2.78 -2.07 8.74
CA LEU A 40 1.79 -3.16 8.72
C LEU A 40 2.29 -4.43 8.02
N ALA A 41 3.40 -4.37 7.30
CA ALA A 41 3.90 -5.48 6.49
C ALA A 41 4.28 -6.71 7.33
N PRO A 42 5.01 -6.62 8.46
CA PRO A 42 5.38 -7.78 9.28
C PRO A 42 4.17 -8.61 9.71
N TRP A 43 3.11 -7.95 10.18
CA TRP A 43 1.90 -8.63 10.64
C TRP A 43 1.14 -9.30 9.49
N LYS A 44 1.16 -8.68 8.31
CA LYS A 44 0.62 -9.26 7.06
C LYS A 44 1.36 -10.53 6.64
N ARG A 45 2.68 -10.66 6.90
CA ARG A 45 3.47 -11.86 6.50
C ARG A 45 2.90 -13.16 7.09
N VAL A 46 2.45 -13.13 8.34
CA VAL A 46 1.88 -14.30 9.02
C VAL A 46 0.59 -14.75 8.33
N ILE A 47 -0.26 -13.80 7.94
CA ILE A 47 -1.52 -14.07 7.24
C ILE A 47 -1.25 -14.60 5.83
N VAL A 48 -0.31 -13.98 5.10
CA VAL A 48 0.06 -14.39 3.74
C VAL A 48 0.57 -15.83 3.73
N ARG A 49 1.47 -16.20 4.65
CA ARG A 49 1.97 -17.58 4.76
C ARG A 49 0.87 -18.61 4.98
N ARG A 50 -0.15 -18.28 5.81
CA ARG A 50 -1.31 -19.14 6.05
C ARG A 50 -2.22 -19.24 4.82
N GLY A 51 -2.42 -18.13 4.10
CA GLY A 51 -3.23 -18.06 2.89
C GLY A 51 -2.62 -18.80 1.69
N MET A 52 -1.29 -18.71 1.51
CA MET A 52 -0.56 -19.41 0.44
C MET A 52 -0.65 -20.93 0.56
N ARG A 53 -0.76 -21.46 1.78
CA ARG A 53 -0.90 -22.91 2.02
C ARG A 53 -2.27 -23.46 1.62
N ARG A 54 -3.34 -22.64 1.67
CA ARG A 54 -4.72 -23.10 1.49
C ARG A 54 -5.23 -23.03 0.05
N GLU A 55 -4.71 -22.11 -0.76
CA GLU A 55 -5.24 -21.85 -2.10
C GLU A 55 -4.07 -21.60 -3.06
N ARG A 56 -3.52 -22.71 -3.57
CA ARG A 56 -2.30 -22.72 -4.39
C ARG A 56 -2.51 -22.09 -5.77
N GLU A 57 -3.66 -22.31 -6.39
CA GLU A 57 -3.93 -21.94 -7.80
C GLU A 57 -3.90 -20.43 -8.07
N ALA A 58 -4.28 -19.59 -7.10
CA ALA A 58 -4.25 -18.12 -7.23
C ALA A 58 -3.00 -17.46 -6.59
N THR A 59 -1.95 -18.23 -6.31
CA THR A 59 -0.76 -17.72 -5.60
C THR A 59 0.12 -16.85 -6.48
N GLY A 60 0.31 -17.21 -7.76
CA GLY A 60 1.20 -16.50 -8.68
C GLY A 60 0.87 -15.00 -8.81
N ALA A 61 -0.39 -14.67 -9.11
CA ALA A 61 -0.84 -13.27 -9.21
C ALA A 61 -0.64 -12.48 -7.91
N SER A 62 -0.82 -13.13 -6.75
CA SER A 62 -0.60 -12.48 -5.45
C SER A 62 0.89 -12.27 -5.14
N VAL A 63 1.76 -13.16 -5.62
CA VAL A 63 3.22 -13.00 -5.53
C VAL A 63 3.69 -11.87 -6.43
N VAL A 64 3.24 -11.83 -7.69
CA VAL A 64 3.55 -10.73 -8.61
C VAL A 64 3.11 -9.39 -8.03
N PHE A 65 1.89 -9.32 -7.50
CA PHE A 65 1.41 -8.13 -6.79
C PHE A 65 2.36 -7.72 -5.64
N GLY A 66 2.74 -8.66 -4.79
CA GLY A 66 3.66 -8.40 -3.67
C GLY A 66 5.03 -7.90 -4.14
N VAL A 67 5.60 -8.50 -5.19
CA VAL A 67 6.88 -8.08 -5.78
C VAL A 67 6.79 -6.66 -6.34
N LEU A 68 5.73 -6.34 -7.09
CA LEU A 68 5.50 -4.99 -7.63
C LEU A 68 5.42 -3.93 -6.51
N VAL A 69 4.72 -4.23 -5.41
CA VAL A 69 4.68 -3.34 -4.24
C VAL A 69 6.07 -3.15 -3.62
N VAL A 70 6.87 -4.23 -3.50
CA VAL A 70 8.24 -4.14 -2.97
C VAL A 70 9.13 -3.28 -3.88
N ILE A 71 9.06 -3.48 -5.19
CA ILE A 71 9.81 -2.67 -6.17
C ILE A 71 9.42 -1.20 -6.05
N ALA A 72 8.11 -0.89 -6.01
CA ALA A 72 7.63 0.47 -5.86
C ALA A 72 8.16 1.12 -4.57
N VAL A 73 8.06 0.43 -3.43
CA VAL A 73 8.53 0.99 -2.15
C VAL A 73 10.04 1.18 -2.14
N ALA A 74 10.82 0.20 -2.61
CA ALA A 74 12.28 0.30 -2.66
C ALA A 74 12.74 1.44 -3.57
N ALA A 75 12.16 1.56 -4.76
CA ALA A 75 12.46 2.64 -5.69
C ALA A 75 12.05 4.01 -5.12
N GLY A 76 10.91 4.10 -4.44
CA GLY A 76 10.43 5.33 -3.80
C GLY A 76 11.36 5.80 -2.66
N ILE A 77 11.79 4.88 -1.79
CA ILE A 77 12.76 5.18 -0.72
C ILE A 77 14.11 5.59 -1.34
N GLY A 78 14.59 4.83 -2.32
CA GLY A 78 15.85 5.13 -2.99
C GLY A 78 15.85 6.49 -3.67
N HIS A 79 14.74 6.88 -4.30
CA HIS A 79 14.55 8.20 -4.87
C HIS A 79 14.53 9.30 -3.79
N ALA A 80 13.71 9.13 -2.75
CA ALA A 80 13.52 10.14 -1.69
C ALA A 80 14.79 10.40 -0.88
N THR A 81 15.64 9.39 -0.71
CA THR A 81 16.93 9.48 0.00
C THR A 81 18.09 9.91 -0.90
N GLY A 82 17.89 9.94 -2.22
CA GLY A 82 18.96 10.17 -3.20
C GLY A 82 19.91 8.99 -3.41
N VAL A 83 19.74 7.89 -2.68
CA VAL A 83 20.59 6.68 -2.77
C VAL A 83 20.45 5.99 -4.13
N LEU A 84 19.25 6.00 -4.72
CA LEU A 84 18.99 5.42 -6.03
C LEU A 84 18.47 6.51 -6.97
N ARG A 85 19.29 6.88 -7.96
CA ARG A 85 18.90 7.81 -9.03
C ARG A 85 18.42 7.05 -10.27
N SER A 86 19.14 6.02 -10.69
CA SER A 86 18.79 5.16 -11.82
C SER A 86 19.42 3.77 -11.69
N ILE A 87 18.84 2.79 -12.38
CA ILE A 87 19.38 1.44 -12.55
C ILE A 87 18.92 0.89 -13.90
N GLY A 88 19.86 0.31 -14.67
CA GLY A 88 19.55 -0.32 -15.97
C GLY A 88 18.89 0.62 -16.99
N GLY A 89 19.25 1.91 -16.99
CA GLY A 89 18.68 2.91 -17.91
C GLY A 89 17.34 3.52 -17.47
N PHE A 90 16.73 3.03 -16.38
CA PHE A 90 15.50 3.56 -15.82
C PHE A 90 15.79 4.38 -14.56
N THR A 91 15.12 5.53 -14.41
CA THR A 91 15.20 6.32 -13.18
C THR A 91 14.44 5.63 -12.03
N ALA A 92 14.82 5.94 -10.79
CA ALA A 92 14.10 5.42 -9.62
C ALA A 92 12.62 5.83 -9.63
N MET A 93 12.30 7.04 -10.10
CA MET A 93 10.91 7.49 -10.25
C MET A 93 10.16 6.68 -11.33
N GLN A 94 10.79 6.40 -12.47
CA GLN A 94 10.19 5.55 -13.51
C GLN A 94 9.88 4.16 -12.97
N LEU A 95 10.81 3.54 -12.24
CA LEU A 95 10.59 2.22 -11.61
C LEU A 95 9.48 2.27 -10.55
N HIS A 96 9.47 3.31 -9.72
CA HIS A 96 8.42 3.51 -8.71
C HIS A 96 7.03 3.60 -9.35
N VAL A 97 6.86 4.49 -10.33
CA VAL A 97 5.57 4.76 -10.99
C VAL A 97 5.11 3.56 -11.81
N THR A 98 5.99 2.95 -12.61
CA THR A 98 5.63 1.78 -13.43
C THR A 98 5.22 0.59 -12.58
N ALA A 99 5.95 0.30 -11.49
CA ALA A 99 5.59 -0.77 -10.57
C ALA A 99 4.25 -0.48 -9.85
N ALA A 100 4.02 0.77 -9.45
CA ALA A 100 2.76 1.19 -8.82
C ALA A 100 1.57 0.99 -9.78
N LEU A 101 1.67 1.48 -11.02
CA LEU A 101 0.63 1.34 -12.04
C LEU A 101 0.38 -0.14 -12.39
N ALA A 102 1.45 -0.91 -12.61
CA ALA A 102 1.35 -2.35 -12.90
C ALA A 102 0.68 -3.11 -11.75
N SER A 103 0.79 -2.66 -10.50
CA SER A 103 0.19 -3.32 -9.34
C SER A 103 -1.36 -3.23 -9.30
N ILE A 104 -1.95 -2.21 -9.94
CA ILE A 104 -3.40 -1.93 -9.91
C ILE A 104 -4.25 -3.12 -10.42
N PRO A 105 -4.01 -3.70 -11.62
CA PRO A 105 -4.80 -4.83 -12.09
C PRO A 105 -4.65 -6.06 -11.18
N PHE A 106 -3.45 -6.33 -10.64
CA PHE A 106 -3.25 -7.45 -9.72
C PHE A 106 -3.92 -7.22 -8.37
N LEU A 107 -3.95 -6.00 -7.87
CA LEU A 107 -4.72 -5.63 -6.68
C LEU A 107 -6.21 -5.92 -6.92
N ALA A 108 -6.75 -5.47 -8.05
CA ALA A 108 -8.15 -5.65 -8.38
C ALA A 108 -8.50 -7.14 -8.50
N TRP A 109 -7.63 -7.93 -9.14
CA TRP A 109 -7.75 -9.39 -9.19
C TRP A 109 -7.69 -10.03 -7.80
N HIS A 110 -6.72 -9.62 -6.97
CA HIS A 110 -6.54 -10.14 -5.61
C HIS A 110 -7.77 -9.88 -4.74
N VAL A 111 -8.34 -8.67 -4.78
CA VAL A 111 -9.54 -8.33 -4.00
C VAL A 111 -10.76 -9.15 -4.45
N ARG A 112 -10.92 -9.35 -5.77
CA ARG A 112 -12.03 -10.15 -6.32
C ARG A 112 -11.92 -11.64 -5.99
N THR A 113 -10.72 -12.19 -6.04
CA THR A 113 -10.48 -13.64 -5.85
C THR A 113 -10.27 -14.02 -4.38
N ARG A 114 -9.93 -13.06 -3.50
CA ARG A 114 -9.65 -13.31 -2.08
C ARG A 114 -10.54 -12.45 -1.16
N PRO A 115 -11.87 -12.59 -1.21
CA PRO A 115 -12.75 -11.85 -0.32
C PRO A 115 -12.46 -12.21 1.14
N VAL A 116 -12.17 -11.19 1.95
CA VAL A 116 -11.99 -11.35 3.40
C VAL A 116 -13.37 -11.56 4.01
N ARG A 117 -13.69 -12.80 4.41
CA ARG A 117 -14.94 -13.10 5.14
C ARG A 117 -14.86 -12.51 6.55
N PRO A 118 -15.64 -11.46 6.88
CA PRO A 118 -15.58 -10.86 8.20
C PRO A 118 -16.10 -11.86 9.24
N ARG A 119 -15.33 -12.12 10.30
CA ARG A 119 -15.83 -12.86 11.46
C ARG A 119 -16.56 -11.89 12.39
N ARG A 120 -17.64 -12.34 13.04
CA ARG A 120 -18.46 -11.48 13.94
C ARG A 120 -17.62 -10.81 15.04
N THR A 121 -16.57 -11.48 15.51
CA THR A 121 -15.60 -10.95 16.49
C THR A 121 -14.71 -9.81 15.97
N ASP A 122 -14.47 -9.71 14.66
CA ASP A 122 -13.70 -8.61 14.09
C ASP A 122 -14.53 -7.32 14.01
N LEU A 123 -15.85 -7.46 13.81
CA LEU A 123 -16.79 -6.34 13.76
C LEU A 123 -16.93 -5.65 15.12
N SER A 124 -17.06 -6.42 16.21
CA SER A 124 -17.15 -5.86 17.57
C SER A 124 -15.87 -5.12 17.97
N ARG A 125 -14.69 -5.65 17.65
CA ARG A 125 -13.40 -5.01 17.92
C ARG A 125 -13.21 -3.73 17.11
N ARG A 126 -13.65 -3.72 15.84
CA ARG A 126 -13.59 -2.53 14.97
C ARG A 126 -14.61 -1.47 15.40
N ALA A 127 -15.78 -1.87 15.88
CA ALA A 127 -16.76 -0.96 16.47
C ALA A 127 -16.21 -0.30 17.74
N LEU A 128 -15.57 -1.08 18.62
CA LEU A 128 -14.86 -0.58 19.81
C LEU A 128 -13.73 0.40 19.45
N LEU A 129 -12.89 0.07 18.46
CA LEU A 129 -11.81 0.96 18.02
C LEU A 129 -12.34 2.23 17.34
N ARG A 130 -13.45 2.15 16.60
CA ARG A 130 -14.12 3.34 16.04
C ARG A 130 -14.72 4.21 17.14
N ALA A 131 -15.39 3.61 18.13
CA ALA A 131 -15.94 4.33 19.27
C ALA A 131 -14.82 5.00 20.09
N GLY A 132 -13.71 4.30 20.33
CA GLY A 132 -12.53 4.85 21.01
C GLY A 132 -11.81 5.94 20.20
N ALA A 133 -11.73 5.83 18.87
CA ALA A 133 -11.15 6.87 18.02
C ALA A 133 -12.04 8.14 17.95
N VAL A 134 -13.36 7.99 17.97
CA VAL A 134 -14.31 9.11 18.05
C VAL A 134 -14.26 9.78 19.42
N ALA A 135 -14.20 8.99 20.50
CA ALA A 135 -14.09 9.52 21.87
C ALA A 135 -12.70 10.12 22.17
N GLY A 136 -11.63 9.56 21.62
CA GLY A 136 -10.27 10.12 21.74
C GLY A 136 -10.07 11.38 20.90
N GLY A 137 -10.73 11.48 19.75
CA GLY A 137 -10.73 12.68 18.91
C GLY A 137 -11.51 13.86 19.50
N SER A 138 -12.40 13.62 20.47
CA SER A 138 -13.07 14.70 21.23
C SER A 138 -12.27 15.25 22.41
N PHE A 139 -11.08 14.70 22.69
CA PHE A 139 -10.16 15.18 23.75
C PHE A 139 -8.84 15.75 23.20
N ALA A 140 -8.74 16.04 21.90
CA ALA A 140 -7.61 16.70 21.25
C ALA A 140 -8.07 18.02 20.63
#